data_AF-A0A5J4R0E2-F1
#
_entry.id   AF-A0A5J4R0E2-F1
#
_cell.length_a   1.000
_cell.length_b   1.000
_cell.length_c   1.000
_cell.angle_alpha   90.00
_cell.angle_beta   90.00
_cell.angle_gamma   90.00
#
_symmetry.space_group_name_H-M   'P 1'
#
loop_
_entity.id
_entity.type
_entity.pdbx_description
1 polymer ?
#
loop_
_entity_poly.entity_id
_entity_poly.type
_entity_poly.pdbx_seq_one_letter_code
_entity_poly.pdbx_strand_id
1 'polypeptide(L)'
;MNDVYFCVVASFHITDTAHLSKENRLEAKTEKTEQLSMEKFRIYLQMNNSQKAFKEIESLVEEYPMDMHYLTLLGDVYLQNKKEEEALETYQKVLSIEPDNYPALFSLAGFYKQTGQKENYEELLD
;
A
#
# COMPACT_ATOMS: atom_id res chain seq x y z
N MET A 1 -50.50 19.48 11.66
CA MET A 1 -49.56 20.23 10.80
C MET A 1 -48.16 19.76 11.15
N ASN A 2 -47.85 18.59 10.63
CA ASN A 2 -46.70 17.76 10.93
C ASN A 2 -46.42 17.17 9.55
N ASP A 3 -45.39 17.65 8.84
CA ASP A 3 -44.88 16.97 7.61
C ASP A 3 -43.68 17.67 6.94
N VAL A 4 -43.35 18.94 7.26
CA VAL A 4 -42.24 19.63 6.57
C VAL A 4 -40.91 19.54 7.33
N TYR A 5 -40.93 19.30 8.64
CA TYR A 5 -39.71 19.25 9.46
C TYR A 5 -38.93 17.93 9.33
N PHE A 6 -39.56 16.85 8.85
CA PHE A 6 -38.93 15.53 8.75
C PHE A 6 -38.11 15.34 7.46
N CYS A 7 -38.42 16.06 6.37
CA CYS A 7 -37.68 15.96 5.10
C CYS A 7 -36.33 16.70 5.11
N VAL A 8 -36.22 17.81 5.85
CA VAL A 8 -34.97 18.62 5.86
C VAL A 8 -33.90 17.97 6.73
N VAL A 9 -34.27 17.34 7.85
CA VAL A 9 -33.32 16.60 8.71
C VAL A 9 -32.87 15.27 8.10
N ALA A 10 -33.68 14.62 7.27
CA ALA A 10 -33.30 13.39 6.57
C ALA A 10 -32.23 13.62 5.48
N SER A 11 -32.13 14.85 4.96
CA SER A 11 -31.12 15.22 3.95
C SER A 11 -29.79 15.67 4.58
N PHE A 12 -29.81 16.10 5.85
CA PHE A 12 -28.61 16.50 6.60
C PHE A 12 -27.88 15.28 7.22
N HIS A 13 -28.62 14.23 7.58
CA HIS A 13 -28.03 13.02 8.18
C HIS A 13 -27.24 12.14 7.20
N ILE A 14 -27.46 12.24 5.88
CA ILE A 14 -26.74 11.39 4.91
C ILE A 14 -25.32 11.92 4.64
N THR A 15 -25.12 13.25 4.63
CA THR A 15 -23.80 13.86 4.44
C THR A 15 -22.92 13.80 5.69
N ASP A 16 -23.53 13.79 6.88
CA ASP A 16 -22.79 13.72 8.15
C ASP A 16 -22.17 12.35 8.42
N THR A 17 -22.79 11.24 8.00
CA THR A 17 -22.19 9.90 8.26
C THR A 17 -20.90 9.65 7.47
N ALA A 18 -20.80 10.19 6.25
CA ALA A 18 -19.57 10.14 5.46
C ALA A 18 -18.49 11.09 6.00
N HIS A 19 -18.90 12.21 6.61
CA HIS A 19 -17.98 13.17 7.22
C HIS A 19 -17.49 12.72 8.61
N LEU A 20 -18.40 12.24 9.46
CA LEU A 20 -18.12 11.67 10.79
C LEU A 20 -17.30 10.37 10.71
N SER A 21 -17.45 9.56 9.65
CA SER A 21 -16.57 8.41 9.43
C SER A 21 -15.17 8.82 8.99
N LYS A 22 -15.04 9.93 8.24
CA LYS A 22 -13.74 10.54 7.95
C LYS A 22 -13.13 11.21 9.18
N GLU A 23 -13.91 11.86 10.03
CA GLU A 23 -13.45 12.50 11.28
C GLU A 23 -13.03 11.47 12.34
N ASN A 24 -13.80 10.39 12.56
CA ASN A 24 -13.36 9.27 13.40
C ASN A 24 -12.15 8.53 12.80
N ARG A 25 -12.04 8.47 11.47
CA ARG A 25 -10.81 8.01 10.79
C ARG A 25 -9.66 9.01 10.94
N LEU A 26 -9.93 10.31 11.06
CA LEU A 26 -8.94 11.35 11.29
C LEU A 26 -8.40 11.27 12.72
N GLU A 27 -9.27 11.10 13.73
CA GLU A 27 -8.86 10.92 15.12
C GLU A 27 -8.09 9.61 15.31
N ALA A 28 -8.46 8.50 14.64
CA ALA A 28 -7.63 7.30 14.60
C ALA A 28 -6.35 7.43 13.74
N LYS A 29 -6.36 8.30 12.70
CA LYS A 29 -5.17 8.66 11.89
C LYS A 29 -4.20 9.56 12.65
N THR A 30 -4.66 10.34 13.63
CA THR A 30 -3.79 11.27 14.37
C THR A 30 -2.72 10.56 15.21
N GLU A 31 -2.90 9.28 15.54
CA GLU A 31 -1.84 8.44 16.15
C GLU A 31 -1.07 7.59 15.14
N LYS A 32 -1.59 7.38 13.92
CA LYS A 32 -0.93 6.57 12.89
C LYS A 32 0.05 7.42 12.09
N THR A 33 1.16 7.82 12.71
CA THR A 33 2.27 8.44 12.00
C THR A 33 2.81 7.45 10.95
N GLU A 34 3.18 7.92 9.77
CA GLU A 34 3.93 7.17 8.74
C GLU A 34 5.04 6.31 9.37
N GLN A 35 5.83 6.93 10.26
CA GLN A 35 6.88 6.28 11.04
C GLN A 35 6.37 5.12 11.90
N LEU A 36 5.22 5.28 12.59
CA LEU A 36 4.64 4.21 13.40
C LEU A 36 4.16 3.04 12.54
N SER A 37 3.56 3.32 11.37
CA SER A 37 3.17 2.27 10.41
C SER A 37 4.40 1.53 9.89
N MET A 38 5.49 2.25 9.59
CA MET A 38 6.74 1.64 9.16
C MET A 38 7.42 0.79 10.23
N GLU A 39 7.39 1.22 11.49
CA GLU A 39 7.91 0.41 12.60
C GLU A 39 7.06 -0.85 12.83
N LYS A 40 5.73 -0.73 12.78
CA LYS A 40 4.83 -1.91 12.83
C LYS A 40 5.10 -2.87 11.68
N PHE A 41 5.25 -2.35 10.47
CA PHE A 41 5.58 -3.14 9.29
C PHE A 41 6.86 -3.98 9.50
N ARG A 42 7.95 -3.32 9.94
CA ARG A 42 9.24 -3.99 10.24
C ARG A 42 9.10 -5.06 11.32
N ILE A 43 8.39 -4.76 12.40
CA ILE A 43 8.14 -5.71 13.48
C ILE A 43 7.36 -6.92 12.95
N TYR A 44 6.32 -6.71 12.14
CA TYR A 44 5.55 -7.81 11.57
C TYR A 44 6.36 -8.68 10.60
N LEU A 45 7.27 -8.09 9.82
CA LEU A 45 8.21 -8.87 9.00
C LEU A 45 9.13 -9.72 9.87
N GLN A 46 9.69 -9.17 10.96
CA GLN A 46 10.54 -9.92 11.90
C GLN A 46 9.78 -11.05 12.61
N MET A 47 8.50 -10.85 12.87
CA MET A 47 7.62 -11.87 13.45
C MET A 47 7.14 -12.92 12.41
N ASN A 48 7.61 -12.83 11.16
CA ASN A 48 7.17 -13.66 10.04
C ASN A 48 5.64 -13.61 9.84
N ASN A 49 5.02 -12.48 10.21
CA ASN A 49 3.58 -12.24 10.08
C ASN A 49 3.30 -11.43 8.82
N SER A 50 3.47 -12.08 7.66
CA SER A 50 3.37 -11.44 6.34
C SER A 50 2.00 -10.82 6.07
N GLN A 51 0.92 -11.35 6.67
CA GLN A 51 -0.43 -10.79 6.53
C GLN A 51 -0.58 -9.42 7.21
N LYS A 52 -0.04 -9.27 8.43
CA LYS A 52 -0.10 -7.98 9.13
C LYS A 52 0.87 -6.97 8.52
N ALA A 53 2.06 -7.43 8.10
CA ALA A 53 3.00 -6.61 7.35
C ALA A 53 2.34 -6.07 6.07
N PHE A 54 1.66 -6.93 5.31
CA PHE A 54 0.91 -6.54 4.11
C PHE A 54 -0.10 -5.43 4.38
N LYS A 55 -0.91 -5.54 5.43
CA LYS A 55 -1.89 -4.50 5.79
C LYS A 55 -1.26 -3.15 6.13
N GLU A 56 -0.13 -3.16 6.83
CA GLU A 56 0.55 -1.91 7.18
C GLU A 56 1.15 -1.23 5.95
N ILE A 57 1.79 -1.99 5.05
CA ILE A 57 2.36 -1.42 3.83
C ILE A 57 1.30 -1.01 2.81
N GLU A 58 0.20 -1.76 2.69
CA GLU A 58 -0.95 -1.40 1.86
C GLU A 58 -1.55 -0.06 2.32
N SER A 59 -1.76 0.10 3.63
CA SER A 59 -2.21 1.37 4.21
C SER A 59 -1.25 2.53 3.96
N LEU A 60 0.06 2.28 3.90
CA LEU A 60 1.07 3.30 3.59
C LEU A 60 1.01 3.69 2.11
N VAL A 61 0.87 2.72 1.20
CA VAL A 61 0.72 2.98 -0.24
C VAL A 61 -0.60 3.72 -0.54
N GLU A 62 -1.69 3.42 0.17
CA GLU A 62 -2.94 4.17 0.02
C GLU A 62 -2.80 5.65 0.44
N GLU A 63 -1.99 5.93 1.45
CA GLU A 63 -1.78 7.28 1.97
C GLU A 63 -0.72 8.05 1.15
N TYR A 64 0.30 7.34 0.67
CA TYR A 64 1.43 7.87 -0.10
C TYR A 64 1.58 7.12 -1.45
N PRO A 65 0.59 7.21 -2.36
CA PRO A 65 0.56 6.40 -3.60
C PRO A 65 1.65 6.73 -4.60
N MET A 66 2.37 7.84 -4.39
CA MET A 66 3.48 8.32 -5.22
C MET A 66 4.84 8.06 -4.58
N ASP A 67 4.89 7.42 -3.42
CA ASP A 67 6.15 7.07 -2.79
C ASP A 67 6.65 5.73 -3.33
N MET A 68 7.68 5.79 -4.18
CA MET A 68 8.28 4.61 -4.80
C MET A 68 8.90 3.67 -3.77
N HIS A 69 9.31 4.16 -2.59
CA HIS A 69 9.82 3.32 -1.52
C HIS A 69 8.74 2.38 -1.00
N TYR A 70 7.53 2.88 -0.72
CA TYR A 70 6.44 2.05 -0.22
C TYR A 70 5.88 1.11 -1.29
N LEU A 71 5.83 1.55 -2.54
CA LEU A 71 5.49 0.68 -3.66
C LEU A 71 6.49 -0.47 -3.81
N THR A 72 7.79 -0.19 -3.71
CA THR A 72 8.83 -1.24 -3.77
C THR A 72 8.66 -2.25 -2.63
N LEU A 73 8.46 -1.77 -1.40
CA LEU A 73 8.24 -2.64 -0.25
C LEU A 73 6.93 -3.46 -0.37
N LEU A 74 5.89 -2.90 -0.98
CA LEU A 74 4.65 -3.63 -1.26
C LEU A 74 4.93 -4.78 -2.24
N GLY A 75 5.72 -4.54 -3.28
CA GLY A 75 6.21 -5.58 -4.19
C GLY A 75 6.96 -6.70 -3.48
N ASP A 76 7.86 -6.35 -2.55
CA ASP A 76 8.62 -7.34 -1.76
C ASP A 76 7.68 -8.23 -0.94
N VAL A 77 6.64 -7.61 -0.35
CA VAL A 77 5.66 -8.32 0.47
C VAL A 77 4.73 -9.18 -0.39
N TYR A 78 4.39 -8.74 -1.60
CA TYR A 78 3.67 -9.60 -2.56
C TYR A 78 4.49 -10.84 -2.91
N LEU A 79 5.78 -10.67 -3.21
CA LEU A 79 6.66 -11.79 -3.50
C LEU A 79 6.77 -12.77 -2.33
N GLN A 80 6.91 -12.28 -1.10
CA GLN A 80 6.91 -13.13 0.11
C GLN A 80 5.60 -13.90 0.30
N ASN A 81 4.48 -13.32 -0.13
CA ASN A 81 3.16 -13.95 -0.08
C ASN A 81 2.84 -14.81 -1.32
N LYS A 82 3.85 -15.12 -2.16
CA LYS A 82 3.71 -15.91 -3.40
C LYS A 82 2.77 -15.28 -4.44
N LYS A 83 2.59 -13.96 -4.36
CA LYS A 83 1.83 -13.14 -5.31
C LYS A 83 2.80 -12.57 -6.34
N GLU A 84 3.33 -13.46 -7.18
CA GLU A 84 4.45 -13.14 -8.09
C GLU A 84 4.03 -12.15 -9.18
N GLU A 85 2.82 -12.28 -9.72
CA GLU A 85 2.29 -11.38 -10.74
C GLU A 85 2.13 -9.96 -10.19
N GLU A 86 1.51 -9.80 -9.02
CA GLU A 86 1.32 -8.48 -8.40
C GLU A 86 2.65 -7.85 -7.99
N ALA A 87 3.63 -8.66 -7.56
CA ALA A 87 4.97 -8.16 -7.25
C ALA A 87 5.65 -7.58 -8.49
N LEU A 88 5.65 -8.33 -9.60
CA LEU A 88 6.28 -7.92 -10.85
C LEU A 88 5.64 -6.63 -11.40
N GLU A 89 4.31 -6.57 -11.44
CA GLU A 89 3.58 -5.37 -11.88
C GLU A 89 3.94 -4.16 -11.02
N THR A 90 4.04 -4.35 -9.71
CA THR A 90 4.39 -3.27 -8.78
C THR A 90 5.81 -2.75 -9.03
N TYR A 91 6.79 -3.63 -9.22
CA TYR A 91 8.17 -3.20 -9.53
C TYR A 91 8.27 -2.50 -10.87
N GLN A 92 7.61 -3.03 -11.90
CA GLN A 92 7.57 -2.41 -13.22
C GLN A 92 6.93 -1.03 -13.18
N LYS A 93 5.86 -0.86 -12.39
CA LYS A 93 5.23 0.45 -12.17
C LYS A 93 6.21 1.43 -11.54
N VAL A 94 6.96 1.02 -10.51
CA VAL A 94 7.98 1.89 -9.89
C VAL A 94 9.04 2.29 -10.91
N LEU A 95 9.59 1.32 -11.65
CA LEU A 95 10.65 1.57 -12.63
C LEU A 95 10.17 2.34 -13.88
N SER A 96 8.86 2.31 -14.19
CA SER A 96 8.30 3.15 -15.25
C SER A 96 8.27 4.64 -14.89
N ILE A 97 8.26 4.96 -13.59
CA ILE A 97 8.24 6.32 -13.07
C ILE A 97 9.67 6.76 -12.72
N GLU A 98 10.42 5.90 -12.04
CA GLU A 98 11.81 6.09 -11.65
C GLU A 98 12.67 4.94 -12.17
N PRO A 99 13.15 5.01 -13.43
CA PRO A 99 13.99 3.97 -14.02
C PRO A 99 15.29 3.70 -13.23
N ASP A 100 15.82 4.73 -12.56
CA ASP A 100 17.06 4.67 -11.77
C ASP A 100 16.80 4.37 -10.28
N ASN A 101 15.62 3.87 -9.92
CA ASN A 101 15.31 3.49 -8.54
C ASN A 101 16.08 2.23 -8.13
N TYR A 102 17.26 2.41 -7.55
CA TYR A 102 18.12 1.31 -7.09
C TYR A 102 17.42 0.30 -6.17
N PRO A 103 16.58 0.71 -5.20
CA PRO A 103 15.79 -0.23 -4.41
C PRO A 103 14.91 -1.14 -5.27
N ALA A 104 14.13 -0.58 -6.20
CA ALA A 104 13.24 -1.34 -7.06
C ALA A 104 13.99 -2.25 -8.03
N LEU A 105 15.11 -1.79 -8.61
CA LEU A 105 15.98 -2.62 -9.44
C LEU A 105 16.53 -3.82 -8.65
N PHE A 106 16.95 -3.59 -7.40
CA PHE A 106 17.45 -4.65 -6.52
C PHE A 106 16.36 -5.65 -6.16
N SER A 107 15.17 -5.17 -5.79
CA SER A 107 14.01 -6.03 -5.49
C SER A 107 13.57 -6.84 -6.70
N LEU A 108 13.55 -6.25 -7.90
CA LEU A 108 13.22 -6.93 -9.14
C LEU A 108 14.29 -7.98 -9.52
N ALA A 109 15.57 -7.68 -9.34
CA ALA A 109 16.64 -8.67 -9.51
C ALA A 109 16.47 -9.85 -8.52
N GLY A 110 16.10 -9.55 -7.27
CA GLY A 110 15.75 -10.53 -6.26
C GLY A 110 14.56 -11.40 -6.66
N PHE A 111 13.52 -10.78 -7.23
CA PHE A 111 12.35 -11.46 -7.78
C PHE A 111 12.74 -12.50 -8.83
N TYR A 112 13.47 -12.10 -9.89
CA TYR A 112 13.85 -13.03 -10.96
C TYR A 112 14.75 -14.17 -10.46
N LYS A 113 15.61 -13.89 -9.48
CA LYS A 113 16.42 -14.92 -8.82
C LYS A 113 15.56 -15.91 -8.03
N GLN A 114 14.51 -15.44 -7.37
CA GLN A 114 13.64 -16.27 -6.53
C GLN A 114 12.65 -17.10 -7.37
N THR A 115 12.09 -16.55 -8.44
CA THR A 115 11.13 -17.23 -9.32
C THR A 115 11.78 -18.12 -10.36
N GLY A 116 13.12 -18.07 -10.47
CA GLY A 116 13.88 -18.85 -11.44
C GLY A 116 13.81 -18.33 -12.87
N GLN A 117 13.16 -17.18 -13.09
CA GLN A 117 13.01 -16.52 -14.39
C GLN A 117 14.22 -15.63 -14.72
N LYS A 118 15.43 -16.12 -14.45
CA LYS A 118 16.66 -15.31 -14.57
C LYS A 118 16.87 -14.78 -15.99
N GLU A 119 16.43 -15.53 -17.01
CA GLU A 119 16.54 -15.13 -18.41
C GLU A 119 15.77 -13.82 -18.70
N ASN A 120 14.63 -13.60 -18.05
CA ASN A 120 13.79 -12.41 -18.25
C ASN A 120 14.42 -11.13 -17.66
N TYR A 121 15.35 -11.26 -16.70
CA TYR A 121 16.06 -10.10 -16.13
C TYR A 121 17.13 -9.54 -17.08
N GLU A 122 17.81 -10.42 -17.82
CA GLU A 122 18.86 -10.05 -18.76
C GLU A 122 18.26 -9.35 -19.99
N GLU A 123 17.07 -9.78 -20.44
CA GLU A 123 16.31 -9.12 -21.51
C GLU A 123 15.81 -7.70 -21.11
N LEU A 124 15.62 -7.43 -19.82
CA LEU A 124 15.20 -6.12 -19.33
C LEU A 124 16.36 -5.09 -19.29
N LEU A 125 17.61 -5.57 -19.25
CA LEU A 125 18.81 -4.73 -19.14
C LEU A 125 19.50 -4.43 -20.49
N ASP A 126 19.14 -5.15 -21.55
CA ASP A 126 19.59 -4.93 -22.94
C ASP A 126 18.74 -3.85 -23.65
#